data_AF-A0A2H3JB80-F1
#
_entry.id   AF-A0A2H3JB80-F1
#
_cell.length_a   1.000
_cell.length_b   1.000
_cell.length_c   1.000
_cell.angle_alpha   90.00
_cell.angle_beta   90.00
_cell.angle_gamma   90.00
#
_symmetry.space_group_name_H-M   'P 1'
#
loop_
_entity.id
_entity.type
_entity.pdbx_description
1 polymer ?
#
loop_
_entity_poly.entity_id
_entity_poly.type
_entity_poly.pdbx_seq_one_letter_code
_entity_poly.pdbx_strand_id
1 'polypeptide(L)'
;MFQATLLSAILIFTGLVSASCSSPRELSLCCETLQPYSDNSYVWENECSFYTAVPSTLVASGCEVTSSWKSSTYEGMYAACCVEYMPGCEPTDGAVGWNCTGSVVD
;
A
#
# COMPACT_ATOMS: atom_id res chain seq x y z
N MET A 1 17.34 10.17 58.35
CA MET A 1 18.14 9.92 57.13
C MET A 1 17.76 8.55 56.59
N PHE A 2 16.85 8.45 55.62
CA PHE A 2 16.68 7.22 54.82
C PHE A 2 16.16 7.64 53.43
N GLN A 3 17.06 7.62 52.45
CA GLN A 3 16.78 7.86 51.03
C GLN A 3 15.95 6.68 50.49
N ALA A 4 14.73 6.97 50.03
CA ALA A 4 13.95 6.02 49.25
C ALA A 4 14.41 6.11 47.79
N THR A 5 14.94 5.00 47.30
CA THR A 5 15.43 4.74 45.95
C THR A 5 14.37 5.03 44.89
N LEU A 6 14.70 5.96 43.99
CA LEU A 6 14.00 6.22 42.72
C LEU A 6 14.09 4.99 41.82
N LEU A 7 12.99 4.26 41.69
CA LEU A 7 12.82 3.23 40.66
C LEU A 7 12.47 3.92 39.33
N SER A 8 13.47 4.04 38.46
CA SER A 8 13.28 4.43 37.06
C SER A 8 12.51 3.34 36.31
N ALA A 9 11.22 3.59 36.06
CA ALA A 9 10.43 2.80 35.13
C ALA A 9 10.84 3.16 33.69
N ILE A 10 11.69 2.35 33.08
CA ILE A 10 12.02 2.41 31.66
C ILE A 10 10.82 1.82 30.89
N LEU A 11 9.94 2.69 30.41
CA LEU A 11 8.90 2.33 29.43
C LEU A 11 9.60 2.07 28.09
N ILE A 12 9.80 0.79 27.77
CA ILE A 12 10.25 0.36 26.45
C ILE A 12 9.05 0.56 25.50
N PHE A 13 9.10 1.64 24.72
CA PHE A 13 8.22 1.84 23.57
C PHE A 13 8.62 0.82 22.51
N THR A 14 8.00 -0.37 22.52
CA THR A 14 7.99 -1.24 21.35
C THR A 14 7.17 -0.54 20.28
N GLY A 15 7.85 0.18 19.39
CA GLY A 15 7.25 0.73 18.19
C GLY A 15 6.59 -0.41 17.42
N LEU A 16 5.26 -0.42 17.41
CA LEU A 16 4.50 -1.09 16.38
C LEU A 16 4.95 -0.45 15.06
N VAL A 17 5.82 -1.15 14.33
CA VAL A 17 6.03 -0.85 12.92
C VAL A 17 4.71 -1.22 12.26
N SER A 18 3.78 -0.27 12.21
CA SER A 18 2.78 -0.25 11.17
C SER A 18 3.56 -0.41 9.88
N ALA A 19 3.24 -1.44 9.11
CA ALA A 19 3.68 -1.53 7.72
C ALA A 19 2.92 -0.42 6.98
N SER A 20 3.29 0.81 7.26
CA SER A 20 2.73 2.02 6.70
C SER A 20 3.68 2.47 5.62
N CYS A 21 3.12 2.80 4.47
CA CYS A 21 3.90 3.27 3.34
C CYS A 21 4.84 4.40 3.76
N SER A 22 6.11 4.25 3.38
CA SER A 22 7.10 5.30 3.59
C SER A 22 6.91 6.39 2.53
N SER A 23 7.04 7.65 2.95
CA SER A 23 7.02 8.81 2.05
C SER A 23 8.01 8.59 0.89
N PRO A 24 7.64 8.87 -0.39
CA PRO A 24 6.53 9.72 -0.85
C PRO A 24 5.19 9.01 -1.12
N ARG A 25 5.02 7.76 -0.68
CA ARG A 25 3.81 6.98 -0.95
C ARG A 25 2.94 6.97 0.28
N GLU A 26 1.78 7.62 0.22
CA GLU A 26 0.86 7.76 1.36
C GLU A 26 -0.31 6.77 1.30
N LEU A 27 -0.56 6.16 0.14
CA LEU A 27 -1.66 5.22 -0.05
C LEU A 27 -1.23 3.79 0.21
N SER A 28 -1.70 3.25 1.33
CA SER A 28 -1.57 1.85 1.72
C SER A 28 -2.77 1.05 1.21
N LEU A 29 -2.53 0.10 0.32
CA LEU A 29 -3.53 -0.72 -0.33
C LEU A 29 -3.19 -2.21 -0.21
N CYS A 30 -4.19 -3.07 -0.07
CA CYS A 30 -4.07 -4.51 -0.30
C CYS A 30 -4.68 -4.82 -1.65
N CYS A 31 -3.90 -5.34 -2.60
CA CYS A 31 -4.30 -5.47 -4.00
C CYS A 31 -4.14 -6.90 -4.50
N GLU A 32 -5.04 -7.34 -5.35
CA GLU A 32 -4.92 -8.66 -6.00
C GLU A 32 -3.71 -8.72 -6.93
N THR A 33 -3.37 -7.60 -7.59
CA THR A 33 -2.23 -7.54 -8.50
C THR A 33 -1.36 -6.31 -8.27
N LEU A 34 -0.07 -6.45 -8.58
CA LEU A 34 0.91 -5.37 -8.63
C LEU A 34 1.84 -5.62 -9.81
N GLN A 35 1.62 -4.93 -10.92
CA GLN A 35 2.29 -5.21 -12.20
C GLN A 35 2.61 -3.92 -12.97
N PRO A 36 3.55 -3.93 -13.93
CA PRO A 36 3.78 -2.79 -14.81
C PRO A 36 2.52 -2.35 -15.55
N TYR A 37 2.36 -1.04 -15.76
CA TYR A 37 1.26 -0.45 -16.55
C TYR A 37 1.14 -1.11 -17.93
N SER A 38 2.27 -1.41 -18.57
CA SER A 38 2.34 -2.05 -19.90
C SER A 38 1.56 -3.36 -19.98
N ASP A 39 1.55 -4.16 -18.92
CA ASP A 39 0.92 -5.48 -18.90
C ASP A 39 -0.60 -5.40 -19.12
N ASN A 40 -1.23 -4.28 -18.74
CA ASN A 40 -2.67 -4.04 -18.88
C ASN A 40 -2.98 -2.67 -19.52
N SER A 41 -2.04 -2.12 -20.29
CA SER A 41 -2.16 -0.78 -20.91
C SER A 41 -3.45 -0.60 -21.70
N TYR A 42 -3.88 -1.62 -22.45
CA TYR A 42 -5.16 -1.60 -23.16
C TYR A 42 -6.35 -1.32 -22.22
N VAL A 43 -6.39 -1.91 -21.03
CA VAL A 43 -7.47 -1.69 -20.06
C VAL A 43 -7.38 -0.27 -19.50
N TRP A 44 -6.19 0.17 -19.10
CA TRP A 44 -6.00 1.50 -18.51
C TRP A 44 -6.36 2.63 -19.50
N GLU A 45 -6.02 2.47 -20.78
CA GLU A 45 -6.30 3.46 -21.80
C GLU A 45 -7.78 3.51 -22.21
N ASN A 46 -8.45 2.35 -22.31
CA ASN A 46 -9.83 2.26 -22.81
C ASN A 46 -10.88 2.39 -21.70
N GLU A 47 -10.67 1.74 -20.56
CA GLU A 47 -11.64 1.72 -19.46
C GLU A 47 -11.41 2.88 -18.50
N CYS A 48 -10.14 3.17 -18.18
CA CYS A 48 -9.80 4.24 -17.25
C CYS A 48 -9.45 5.57 -17.91
N SER A 49 -9.35 5.62 -19.25
CA SER A 49 -8.89 6.81 -19.98
C SER A 49 -7.56 7.39 -19.45
N PHE A 50 -6.70 6.52 -18.89
CA PHE A 50 -5.44 6.90 -18.27
C PHE A 50 -4.26 6.51 -19.15
N TYR A 51 -3.46 7.51 -19.53
CA TYR A 51 -2.31 7.39 -20.42
C TYR A 51 -1.04 7.80 -19.71
N THR A 52 0.05 7.08 -19.94
CA THR A 52 1.36 7.39 -19.33
C THR A 52 2.49 7.22 -20.33
N ALA A 53 3.52 8.06 -20.18
CA ALA A 53 4.77 7.93 -20.93
C ALA A 53 5.74 6.91 -20.30
N VAL A 54 5.41 6.36 -19.13
CA VAL A 54 6.30 5.48 -18.35
C VAL A 54 5.62 4.10 -18.15
N PRO A 55 5.63 3.24 -19.18
CA PRO A 55 4.87 1.98 -19.18
C PRO A 55 5.40 0.92 -18.20
N SER A 56 6.60 1.13 -17.65
CA SER A 56 7.20 0.28 -16.61
C SER A 56 6.72 0.64 -15.19
N THR A 57 5.90 1.68 -15.04
CA THR A 57 5.39 2.10 -13.73
C THR A 57 4.48 1.02 -13.16
N LEU A 58 4.70 0.61 -11.92
CA LEU A 58 3.84 -0.38 -11.29
C LEU A 58 2.47 0.22 -10.96
N VAL A 59 1.44 -0.53 -11.33
CA VAL A 59 0.03 -0.28 -11.09
C VAL A 59 -0.46 -1.39 -10.18
N ALA A 60 -1.20 -1.02 -9.14
CA ALA A 60 -1.85 -1.98 -8.27
C ALA A 60 -3.36 -1.96 -8.57
N SER A 61 -3.99 -3.12 -8.77
CA SER A 61 -5.42 -3.21 -9.10
C SER A 61 -6.12 -4.28 -8.26
N GLY A 62 -7.46 -4.20 -8.21
CA GLY A 62 -8.26 -5.02 -7.30
C GLY A 62 -7.93 -4.67 -5.84
N CYS A 63 -7.75 -3.37 -5.56
CA CYS A 63 -7.28 -2.94 -4.26
C CYS A 63 -8.41 -2.61 -3.28
N GLU A 64 -8.20 -3.00 -2.04
CA GLU A 64 -8.94 -2.53 -0.88
C GLU A 64 -8.10 -1.55 -0.05
N VAL A 65 -8.76 -0.48 0.41
CA VAL A 65 -8.13 0.49 1.30
C VAL A 65 -8.10 -0.08 2.71
N THR A 66 -6.91 -0.46 3.17
CA THR A 66 -6.73 -1.00 4.51
C THR A 66 -5.54 -0.35 5.22
N SER A 67 -5.71 -0.15 6.53
CA SER A 67 -4.66 0.32 7.43
C SER A 67 -3.81 -0.82 8.00
N SER A 68 -4.16 -2.09 7.72
CA SER A 68 -3.42 -3.26 8.21
C SER A 68 -3.44 -4.41 7.20
N TRP A 69 -2.24 -4.87 6.84
CA TRP A 69 -2.02 -6.00 5.93
C TRP A 69 -1.89 -7.34 6.68
N LYS A 70 -1.82 -7.32 8.01
CA LYS A 70 -1.50 -8.49 8.86
C LYS A 70 -2.68 -9.45 9.12
N SER A 71 -3.72 -9.42 8.29
CA SER A 71 -4.83 -10.37 8.41
C SER A 71 -4.59 -11.53 7.46
N SER A 72 -4.85 -12.77 7.91
CA SER A 72 -4.86 -13.96 7.04
C SER A 72 -5.88 -13.83 5.89
N THR A 73 -6.80 -12.87 5.98
CA THR A 73 -7.70 -12.47 4.89
C THR A 73 -6.95 -11.99 3.64
N TYR A 74 -5.75 -11.42 3.79
CA TYR A 74 -4.98 -10.83 2.70
C TYR A 74 -3.73 -11.65 2.33
N GLU A 75 -3.58 -12.85 2.89
CA GLU A 75 -2.47 -13.74 2.56
C GLU A 75 -2.49 -14.06 1.06
N GLY A 76 -1.35 -13.88 0.38
CA GLY A 76 -1.24 -14.03 -1.07
C GLY A 76 -1.68 -12.81 -1.90
N MET A 77 -2.20 -11.75 -1.28
CA MET A 77 -2.40 -10.45 -1.93
C MET A 77 -1.13 -9.59 -1.85
N TYR A 78 -1.12 -8.46 -2.54
CA TYR A 78 -0.02 -7.50 -2.54
C TYR A 78 -0.28 -6.35 -1.56
N ALA A 79 0.63 -6.16 -0.61
CA ALA A 79 0.73 -4.93 0.17
C ALA A 79 1.39 -3.85 -0.70
N ALA A 80 0.57 -2.96 -1.26
CA ALA A 80 1.00 -1.91 -2.19
C ALA A 80 1.00 -0.53 -1.54
N CYS A 81 2.06 0.22 -1.83
CA CYS A 81 2.28 1.59 -1.47
C CYS A 81 2.33 2.47 -2.71
N CYS A 82 1.27 3.24 -2.91
CA CYS A 82 1.06 4.04 -4.12
C CYS A 82 1.17 5.53 -3.84
N VAL A 83 1.53 6.29 -4.86
CA VAL A 83 1.60 7.75 -4.77
C VAL A 83 0.19 8.34 -4.80
N GLU A 84 -0.66 7.81 -5.67
CA GLU A 84 -2.03 8.27 -5.87
C GLU A 84 -2.92 7.13 -6.38
N TYR A 85 -4.24 7.35 -6.39
CA TYR A 85 -5.15 6.48 -7.14
C TYR A 85 -5.05 6.82 -8.62
N MET A 86 -5.13 5.80 -9.48
CA MET A 86 -5.13 6.01 -10.92
C MET A 86 -6.37 6.84 -11.32
N PRO A 87 -6.17 8.04 -11.89
CA PRO A 87 -7.28 8.88 -12.26
C PRO A 87 -8.03 8.26 -13.44
N GLY A 88 -9.37 8.30 -13.37
CA GLY A 88 -10.24 7.80 -14.43
C GLY A 88 -10.63 6.32 -14.32
N CYS A 89 -9.99 5.54 -13.45
CA CYS A 89 -10.54 4.24 -13.04
C CYS A 89 -11.60 4.47 -11.95
N GLU A 90 -12.88 4.39 -12.29
CA GLU A 90 -13.93 4.34 -11.27
C GLU A 90 -13.83 3.03 -10.46
N PRO A 91 -14.16 3.05 -9.16
CA PRO A 91 -13.90 1.93 -8.25
C PRO A 91 -14.82 0.72 -8.43
N THR A 92 -15.45 0.55 -9.59
CA THR A 92 -16.47 -0.50 -9.83
C THR A 92 -15.92 -1.90 -9.56
N ASP A 93 -14.61 -2.11 -9.77
CA ASP A 93 -13.89 -3.37 -9.48
C ASP A 93 -12.82 -3.24 -8.37
N GLY A 94 -12.91 -2.19 -7.55
CA GLY A 94 -11.93 -1.88 -6.49
C GLY A 94 -11.02 -0.71 -6.85
N ALA A 95 -10.26 -0.24 -5.86
CA ALA A 95 -9.37 0.88 -6.08
C ALA A 95 -8.18 0.47 -6.98
N VAL A 96 -7.69 1.41 -7.80
CA VAL A 96 -6.50 1.20 -8.62
C VAL A 96 -5.44 2.20 -8.17
N GLY A 97 -4.30 1.71 -7.72
CA GLY A 97 -3.16 2.52 -7.32
C GLY A 97 -2.23 2.81 -8.50
N TRP A 98 -1.78 4.06 -8.60
CA TRP A 98 -0.78 4.49 -9.58
C TRP A 98 0.59 4.70 -8.94
N ASN A 99 1.63 4.35 -9.70
CA ASN A 99 3.02 4.45 -9.30
C ASN A 99 3.18 3.84 -7.92
N CYS A 100 3.12 2.51 -7.87
CA CYS A 100 3.11 1.71 -6.65
C CYS A 100 4.44 0.99 -6.41
N THR A 101 4.66 0.54 -5.18
CA THR A 101 5.72 -0.40 -4.78
C THR A 101 5.13 -1.33 -3.73
N GLY A 102 5.58 -2.58 -3.65
CA GLY A 102 4.99 -3.50 -2.69
C GLY A 102 5.55 -4.89 -2.80
N SER A 103 5.00 -5.79 -1.99
CA SER A 103 5.33 -7.21 -1.98
C SER A 103 4.09 -8.02 -1.64
N VAL A 104 4.15 -9.33 -1.92
CA VAL A 104 3.14 -10.27 -1.46
C VAL A 104 3.09 -10.26 0.07
N VAL A 105 1.89 -10.40 0.63
CA VAL A 105 1.64 -10.57 2.06
C VAL A 105 1.82 -12.04 2.41
N ASP A 106 2.76 -12.29 3.31
CA ASP A 106 3.04 -13.60 3.95
C ASP A 106 2.31 -13.76 5.30
#